data_AF-A0A9X6AFH6-F1
#
_entry.id   AF-A0A9X6AFH6-F1
#
_cell.length_a   1.000
_cell.length_b   1.000
_cell.length_c   1.000
_cell.angle_alpha   90.00
_cell.angle_beta   90.00
_cell.angle_gamma   90.00
#
_symmetry.space_group_name_H-M   'P 1'
#
loop_
_entity.id
_entity.type
_entity.pdbx_description
1 polymer ?
#
loop_
_entity_poly.entity_id
_entity_poly.type
_entity_poly.pdbx_seq_one_letter_code
_entity_poly.pdbx_strand_id
1 'polypeptide(L)'
;SGSDAELLVQGATGAPLDPSMLVPAPPLDVVVRILNNVRAWAAARPERSDVGLWAVELALLLPSHPARLRYERAQLLVQRGDFLEGAAELEAYAEVVVTVDEGAAERVRGQARAARAMLN
;
A
#
# COMPACT_ATOMS: atom_id res chain seq x y z
N SER A 1 -34.57 6.41 13.88
CA SER A 1 -33.34 6.86 14.58
C SER A 1 -32.40 7.48 13.56
N GLY A 2 -32.59 8.77 13.26
CA GLY A 2 -31.70 9.56 12.39
C GLY A 2 -30.82 10.54 13.17
N SER A 3 -31.34 11.02 14.32
CA SER A 3 -30.64 11.92 15.24
C SER A 3 -29.31 11.37 15.74
N ASP A 4 -29.25 10.07 16.06
CA ASP A 4 -28.06 9.46 16.65
C ASP A 4 -26.93 9.34 15.61
N ALA A 5 -27.27 9.04 14.35
CA ALA A 5 -26.32 8.99 13.24
C ALA A 5 -25.78 10.39 12.90
N GLU A 6 -26.65 11.41 12.92
CA GLU A 6 -26.24 12.82 12.76
C GLU A 6 -25.23 13.26 13.82
N LEU A 7 -25.53 12.97 15.09
CA LEU A 7 -24.62 13.29 16.21
C LEU A 7 -23.27 12.56 16.09
N LEU A 8 -23.27 11.29 15.67
CA LEU A 8 -22.04 10.52 15.46
C LEU A 8 -21.18 11.10 14.32
N VAL A 9 -21.78 11.41 13.17
CA VAL A 9 -21.02 11.98 12.03
C VAL A 9 -20.47 13.35 12.37
N GLN A 10 -21.27 14.22 13.00
CA GLN A 10 -20.83 15.54 13.39
C GLN A 10 -19.70 15.49 14.43
N GLY A 11 -19.79 14.57 15.39
CA GLY A 11 -18.74 14.35 16.39
C GLY A 11 -17.44 13.78 15.82
N ALA A 12 -17.52 12.84 14.87
CA ALA A 12 -16.34 12.16 14.32
C ALA A 12 -15.65 12.97 13.20
N THR A 13 -16.41 13.75 12.43
CA THR A 13 -15.91 14.41 11.20
C THR A 13 -15.94 15.93 11.25
N GLY A 14 -16.71 16.53 12.18
CA GLY A 14 -16.96 17.98 12.22
C GLY A 14 -17.92 18.50 11.15
N ALA A 15 -18.43 17.63 10.28
CA ALA A 15 -19.38 17.95 9.21
C ALA A 15 -20.77 17.34 9.49
N PRO A 16 -21.86 17.92 8.96
CA PRO A 16 -23.19 17.32 9.09
C PRO A 16 -23.30 15.98 8.33
N LEU A 17 -24.26 15.15 8.71
CA LEU A 17 -24.59 13.92 7.98
C LEU A 17 -25.13 14.27 6.59
N ASP A 18 -24.40 13.89 5.55
CA ASP A 18 -24.91 13.94 4.18
C ASP A 18 -25.64 12.63 3.84
N PRO A 19 -26.83 12.65 3.20
CA PRO A 19 -27.56 11.44 2.83
C PRO A 19 -26.75 10.44 1.99
N SER A 20 -25.80 10.90 1.18
CA SER A 20 -24.90 10.01 0.42
C SER A 20 -24.03 9.14 1.32
N MET A 21 -23.77 9.53 2.57
CA MET A 21 -23.03 8.73 3.55
C MET A 21 -23.78 7.48 3.99
N LEU A 22 -25.09 7.40 3.74
CA LEU A 22 -25.93 6.24 4.03
C LEU A 22 -26.03 5.27 2.85
N VAL A 23 -25.47 5.64 1.69
CA VAL A 23 -25.42 4.76 0.53
C VAL A 23 -24.28 3.75 0.72
N PRO A 24 -24.49 2.45 0.42
CA PRO A 24 -23.41 1.48 0.45
C PRO A 24 -22.24 1.90 -0.43
N ALA A 25 -21.02 1.77 0.09
CA ALA A 25 -19.82 2.02 -0.70
C ALA A 25 -19.74 1.04 -1.89
N PRO A 26 -19.20 1.47 -3.04
CA PRO A 26 -18.92 0.58 -4.15
C PRO A 26 -18.09 -0.64 -3.71
N PRO A 27 -18.35 -1.85 -4.24
CA PRO A 27 -17.66 -3.05 -3.79
C PRO A 27 -16.13 -2.96 -3.87
N LEU A 28 -15.58 -2.35 -4.93
CA LEU A 28 -14.14 -2.17 -5.07
C LEU A 28 -13.56 -1.23 -4.00
N ASP A 29 -14.28 -0.19 -3.61
CA ASP A 29 -13.84 0.73 -2.55
C ASP A 29 -13.81 0.00 -1.19
N VAL A 30 -14.76 -0.90 -0.95
CA VAL A 30 -14.75 -1.76 0.23
C VAL A 30 -13.52 -2.68 0.23
N VAL A 31 -13.19 -3.31 -0.90
CA VAL A 31 -12.01 -4.17 -1.03
C VAL A 31 -10.72 -3.36 -0.81
N VAL A 32 -10.59 -2.19 -1.44
CA VAL A 32 -9.44 -1.28 -1.23
C VAL A 32 -9.30 -0.93 0.24
N ARG A 33 -10.40 -0.59 0.92
CA ARG A 33 -10.38 -0.27 2.35
C ARG A 33 -9.93 -1.45 3.20
N ILE A 34 -10.43 -2.66 2.92
CA ILE A 34 -10.04 -3.87 3.64
C ILE A 34 -8.55 -4.14 3.46
N LEU A 35 -8.04 -4.12 2.22
CA LEU A 35 -6.63 -4.38 1.93
C LEU A 35 -5.71 -3.32 2.56
N ASN A 36 -6.12 -2.04 2.54
CA ASN A 36 -5.39 -0.97 3.22
C ASN A 36 -5.32 -1.19 4.73
N ASN A 37 -6.41 -1.63 5.36
CA ASN A 37 -6.44 -1.94 6.79
C ASN A 37 -5.54 -3.13 7.14
N VAL A 38 -5.56 -4.19 6.33
CA VAL A 38 -4.67 -5.36 6.51
C VAL A 38 -3.21 -4.94 6.37
N ARG A 39 -2.87 -4.13 5.36
CA ARG A 39 -1.51 -3.59 5.15
C ARG A 39 -1.05 -2.75 6.34
N ALA A 40 -1.89 -1.82 6.82
CA ALA A 40 -1.57 -1.00 7.97
C ALA A 40 -1.36 -1.84 9.25
N TRP A 41 -2.19 -2.88 9.44
CA TRP A 41 -2.03 -3.80 10.56
C TRP A 41 -0.74 -4.63 10.46
N ALA A 42 -0.40 -5.14 9.28
CA ALA A 42 0.80 -5.93 9.05
C ALA A 42 2.08 -5.08 9.17
N ALA A 43 2.07 -3.82 8.72
CA ALA A 43 3.24 -2.94 8.74
C ALA A 43 3.84 -2.71 10.14
N ALA A 44 3.02 -2.77 11.20
CA ALA A 44 3.48 -2.64 12.57
C ALA A 44 4.06 -3.95 13.17
N ARG A 45 4.10 -5.05 12.39
CA ARG A 45 4.37 -6.42 12.84
C ARG A 45 5.29 -7.14 11.85
N PRO A 46 6.62 -7.02 11.98
CA PRO A 46 7.58 -7.66 11.06
C PRO A 46 7.38 -9.17 10.88
N GLU A 47 6.91 -9.85 11.93
CA GLU A 47 6.55 -11.27 11.91
C GLU A 47 5.33 -11.60 11.03
N ARG A 48 4.59 -10.58 10.59
CA ARG A 48 3.44 -10.65 9.67
C ARG A 48 3.75 -10.10 8.27
N SER A 49 5.02 -10.07 7.89
CA SER A 49 5.45 -9.68 6.54
C SER A 49 4.84 -10.56 5.43
N ASP A 50 4.48 -11.81 5.73
CA ASP A 50 3.72 -12.70 4.83
C ASP A 50 2.33 -12.13 4.51
N VAL A 51 1.59 -11.73 5.55
CA VAL A 51 0.26 -11.13 5.42
C VAL A 51 0.36 -9.78 4.71
N GLY A 52 1.39 -8.99 5.04
CA GLY A 52 1.69 -7.74 4.34
C GLY A 52 1.91 -7.95 2.84
N LEU A 53 2.75 -8.92 2.48
CA LEU A 53 3.06 -9.23 1.07
C LEU A 53 1.80 -9.64 0.30
N TRP A 54 1.02 -10.58 0.84
CA TRP A 54 -0.20 -11.04 0.19
C TRP A 54 -1.23 -9.91 0.00
N ALA A 55 -1.39 -9.04 1.00
CA ALA A 55 -2.30 -7.91 0.90
C ALA A 55 -1.87 -6.90 -0.17
N VAL A 56 -0.56 -6.66 -0.33
CA VAL A 56 -0.03 -5.80 -1.40
C VAL A 56 -0.21 -6.45 -2.78
N GLU A 57 0.05 -7.74 -2.90
CA GLU A 57 -0.11 -8.48 -4.16
C GLU A 57 -1.57 -8.49 -4.61
N LEU A 58 -2.52 -8.70 -3.70
CA LEU A 58 -3.95 -8.54 -4.01
C LEU A 58 -4.31 -7.10 -4.41
N ALA A 59 -3.73 -6.09 -3.75
CA ALA A 59 -4.00 -4.70 -4.08
C ALA A 59 -3.48 -4.33 -5.48
N LEU A 60 -2.36 -4.92 -5.92
CA LEU A 60 -1.80 -4.75 -7.26
C LEU A 60 -2.67 -5.40 -8.36
N LEU A 61 -3.54 -6.35 -8.02
CA LEU A 61 -4.50 -6.94 -8.97
C LEU A 61 -5.74 -6.06 -9.20
N LEU A 62 -5.93 -5.00 -8.40
CA LEU A 62 -7.06 -4.10 -8.60
C LEU A 62 -6.86 -3.24 -9.86
N PRO A 63 -7.95 -2.93 -10.61
CA PRO A 63 -7.86 -2.19 -11.87
C PRO A 63 -7.15 -0.84 -11.76
N SER A 64 -7.39 -0.14 -10.65
CA SER A 64 -6.73 1.13 -10.31
C SER A 64 -5.99 0.95 -8.99
N HIS A 65 -4.67 1.10 -9.02
CA HIS A 65 -3.84 0.96 -7.82
C HIS A 65 -2.66 1.95 -7.83
N PRO A 66 -2.22 2.45 -6.67
CA PRO A 66 -1.07 3.35 -6.61
C PRO A 66 0.23 2.67 -7.04
N ALA A 67 1.05 3.35 -7.85
CA ALA A 67 2.36 2.83 -8.28
C ALA A 67 3.28 2.51 -7.08
N ARG A 68 3.12 3.24 -5.97
CA ARG A 68 3.85 3.03 -4.70
C ARG A 68 3.68 1.62 -4.13
N LEU A 69 2.62 0.89 -4.48
CA LEU A 69 2.47 -0.51 -4.05
C LEU A 69 3.57 -1.42 -4.59
N ARG A 70 4.14 -1.12 -5.76
CA ARG A 70 5.26 -1.90 -6.32
C ARG A 70 6.51 -1.76 -5.46
N TYR A 71 6.78 -0.54 -5.00
CA TYR A 71 7.86 -0.29 -4.03
C TYR A 71 7.65 -1.05 -2.72
N GLU A 72 6.42 -1.05 -2.20
CA GLU A 72 6.09 -1.78 -0.97
C GLU A 72 6.25 -3.29 -1.12
N ARG A 73 5.78 -3.86 -2.25
CA ARG A 73 6.02 -5.27 -2.59
C ARG A 73 7.51 -5.59 -2.59
N ALA A 74 8.30 -4.75 -3.25
CA ALA A 74 9.73 -4.93 -3.36
C ALA A 74 10.44 -4.94 -1.99
N GLN A 75 10.07 -4.00 -1.10
CA GLN A 75 10.59 -3.95 0.27
C GLN A 75 10.22 -5.20 1.08
N LEU A 76 8.99 -5.70 0.94
CA LEU A 76 8.52 -6.91 1.62
C LEU A 76 9.24 -8.17 1.12
N LEU A 77 9.50 -8.27 -0.18
CA LEU A 77 10.31 -9.36 -0.76
C LEU A 77 11.73 -9.36 -0.20
N VAL A 78 12.39 -8.19 -0.20
CA VAL A 78 13.74 -8.04 0.39
C VAL A 78 13.72 -8.39 1.88
N GLN A 79 12.73 -7.92 2.64
CA GLN A 79 12.60 -8.24 4.07
C GLN A 79 12.47 -9.74 4.33
N ARG A 80 11.83 -10.48 3.41
CA ARG A 80 11.61 -11.93 3.51
C ARG A 80 12.75 -12.77 2.95
N GLY A 81 13.78 -12.15 2.40
CA GLY A 81 14.94 -12.84 1.84
C GLY A 81 14.85 -13.12 0.34
N ASP A 82 13.76 -12.73 -0.34
CA ASP A 82 13.63 -12.80 -1.79
C ASP A 82 14.36 -11.63 -2.46
N PHE A 83 15.68 -11.57 -2.24
CA PHE A 83 16.51 -10.42 -2.57
C PHE A 83 16.57 -10.12 -4.08
N LEU A 84 16.60 -11.15 -4.94
CA LEU A 84 16.67 -10.96 -6.39
C LEU A 84 15.38 -10.39 -6.95
N GLU A 85 14.23 -10.95 -6.56
CA GLU A 85 12.93 -10.47 -7.00
C GLU A 85 12.64 -9.08 -6.44
N GLY A 86 12.93 -8.87 -5.15
CA GLY A 86 12.82 -7.56 -4.52
C GLY A 86 13.69 -6.50 -5.20
N ALA A 87 14.91 -6.82 -5.60
CA ALA A 87 15.76 -5.90 -6.35
C ALA A 87 15.20 -5.55 -7.73
N ALA A 88 14.68 -6.55 -8.46
CA ALA A 88 14.07 -6.33 -9.77
C ALA A 88 12.83 -5.42 -9.69
N GLU A 89 12.00 -5.60 -8.66
CA GLU A 89 10.83 -4.74 -8.43
C GLU A 89 11.22 -3.31 -8.02
N LEU A 90 12.31 -3.14 -7.25
CA LEU A 90 12.86 -1.82 -6.95
C LEU A 90 13.36 -1.12 -8.22
N GLU A 91 14.07 -1.84 -9.11
CA GLU A 91 14.50 -1.32 -10.41
C GLU A 91 13.29 -0.88 -11.26
N ALA A 92 12.27 -1.74 -11.38
CA ALA A 92 11.05 -1.41 -12.12
C ALA A 92 10.31 -0.20 -11.54
N TYR A 93 10.27 -0.06 -10.21
CA TYR A 93 9.67 1.11 -9.56
C TYR A 93 10.49 2.38 -9.81
N ALA A 94 11.82 2.30 -9.82
CA ALA A 94 12.68 3.44 -10.11
C ALA A 94 12.43 4.02 -11.51
N GLU A 95 12.17 3.17 -12.51
CA GLU A 95 11.82 3.61 -13.87
C GLU A 95 10.48 4.36 -13.95
N VAL A 96 9.55 4.08 -13.04
CA VAL A 96 8.31 4.88 -12.94
C VAL A 96 8.60 6.22 -12.28
N VAL A 97 9.35 6.21 -11.18
CA VAL A 97 9.61 7.40 -10.36
C VAL A 97 10.53 8.41 -11.04
N VAL A 98 11.47 7.97 -11.88
CA VAL A 98 12.45 8.86 -12.55
C VAL A 98 11.77 9.95 -13.39
N THR A 99 10.55 9.67 -13.88
CA THR A 99 9.75 10.64 -14.65
C THR A 99 9.25 11.83 -13.82
N VAL A 100 9.27 11.72 -12.49
CA VAL A 100 8.77 12.73 -11.53
C VAL A 100 9.89 13.23 -10.61
N ASP A 101 10.75 12.34 -10.12
CA ASP A 101 11.85 12.66 -9.20
C ASP A 101 13.05 11.72 -9.47
N GLU A 102 14.02 12.22 -10.23
CA GLU A 102 15.26 11.51 -10.55
C GLU A 102 16.08 11.15 -9.30
N GLY A 103 16.12 12.03 -8.30
CA GLY A 103 16.84 11.78 -7.06
C GLY A 103 16.20 10.66 -6.23
N ALA A 104 14.87 10.54 -6.25
CA ALA A 104 14.18 9.40 -5.66
C ALA A 104 14.46 8.10 -6.41
N ALA A 105 14.48 8.13 -7.75
CA ALA A 105 14.82 6.95 -8.56
C ALA A 105 16.22 6.42 -8.24
N GLU A 106 17.23 7.30 -8.14
CA GLU A 106 18.59 6.91 -7.78
C GLU A 106 18.69 6.27 -6.38
N ARG A 107 17.95 6.80 -5.40
CA ARG A 107 17.86 6.17 -4.06
C ARG A 107 17.29 4.76 -4.14
N VAL A 108 16.24 4.56 -4.93
CA VAL A 108 15.62 3.23 -5.13
C VAL A 108 16.58 2.28 -5.85
N ARG A 109 17.30 2.73 -6.89
CA ARG A 109 18.35 1.93 -7.55
C ARG A 109 19.48 1.55 -6.59
N GLY A 110 19.81 2.42 -5.64
CA GLY A 110 20.73 2.11 -4.54
C GLY A 110 20.24 0.95 -3.66
N GLN A 111 18.96 0.97 -3.30
CA GLN A 111 18.34 -0.12 -2.52
C GLN A 111 18.34 -1.45 -3.30
N ALA A 112 18.07 -1.43 -4.60
CA ALA A 112 18.11 -2.63 -5.44
C ALA A 112 19.51 -3.28 -5.44
N ARG A 113 20.57 -2.46 -5.60
CA ARG A 113 21.96 -2.91 -5.51
C ARG A 113 22.29 -3.49 -4.14
N ALA A 114 21.84 -2.83 -3.07
CA ALA A 114 22.02 -3.32 -1.71
C ALA A 114 21.34 -4.68 -1.49
N ALA A 115 20.11 -4.86 -1.98
CA ALA A 115 19.41 -6.14 -1.92
C ALA A 115 20.18 -7.25 -2.64
N ARG A 116 20.65 -7.03 -3.88
CA ARG A 116 21.47 -8.01 -4.62
C ARG A 116 22.75 -8.40 -3.88
N ALA A 117 23.35 -7.45 -3.15
CA ALA A 117 24.57 -7.70 -2.40
C ALA A 117 24.36 -8.61 -1.18
N MET A 118 23.13 -8.81 -0.69
CA MET A 118 22.83 -9.69 0.45
C MET A 118 23.01 -11.19 0.14
N LEU A 119 23.17 -11.56 -1.13
CA LEU A 119 23.42 -12.93 -1.58
C LEU A 119 24.91 -13.28 -1.74
N ASN A 120 25.79 -12.28 -1.60
CA ASN A 120 27.24 -12.45 -1.66
C ASN A 120 27.83 -12.53 -0.25
#